data_AF-A0A3D5BH85-F1
#
_entry.id   AF-A0A3D5BH85-F1
#
_cell.length_a   1.000
_cell.length_b   1.000
_cell.length_c   1.000
_cell.angle_alpha   90.00
_cell.angle_beta   90.00
_cell.angle_gamma   90.00
#
_symmetry.space_group_name_H-M   'P 1'
#
loop_
_entity.id
_entity.type
_entity.pdbx_description
1 polymer ?
#
loop_
_entity_poly.entity_id
_entity_poly.type
_entity_poly.pdbx_seq_one_letter_code
_entity_poly.pdbx_strand_id
1 'polypeptide(L)'
;MPLSKLSNTGWYQRGVTLVELIVVMLLLGILAVGLTSYLRLGAGMYMDANAIQQVLQQSRFALERVVREVRAAVPGSVRVSANADNSVSCVEFAPLALSGIYRDLPLFPDRRNWIGVTSLNTGWAAQPGQRLTVYATDASHIYALNQGRSADVAAVQNAPDDADGNAHTSRVSLANIGALQASFVTESPQRRFYLADQPVSICRVGAELRRYSNYGFLVAQPLPPLVSGELLAVGFSNGSSEAVFSYSGASLNRSAILHLFWRFSPAVSQGQDLFFNHEVHIPNVP
;
A
#
# COMPACT_ATOMS: atom_id res chain seq x y z
N MET A 1 -46.45 13.72 -96.08
CA MET A 1 -47.03 13.24 -94.80
C MET A 1 -45.96 13.40 -93.72
N PRO A 2 -46.32 13.88 -92.51
CA PRO A 2 -45.44 14.73 -91.71
C PRO A 2 -44.65 13.98 -90.64
N LEU A 3 -43.52 14.60 -90.26
CA LEU A 3 -42.60 14.22 -89.20
C LEU A 3 -43.27 14.30 -87.81
N SER A 4 -43.05 13.25 -87.01
CA SER A 4 -43.40 13.15 -85.60
C SER A 4 -42.67 14.21 -84.76
N LYS A 5 -43.43 15.03 -84.03
CA LYS A 5 -42.91 15.96 -83.02
C LYS A 5 -42.36 15.18 -81.82
N LEU A 6 -41.07 15.30 -81.56
CA LEU A 6 -40.46 14.94 -80.28
C LEU A 6 -40.96 15.91 -79.20
N SER A 7 -41.66 15.37 -78.21
CA SER A 7 -42.09 16.08 -77.01
C SER A 7 -40.88 16.35 -76.12
N ASN A 8 -40.38 17.59 -76.15
CA ASN A 8 -39.34 18.07 -75.24
C ASN A 8 -39.99 18.36 -73.88
N THR A 9 -39.90 17.43 -72.93
CA THR A 9 -40.27 17.69 -71.53
C THR A 9 -39.26 18.67 -70.95
N GLY A 10 -39.61 19.96 -70.94
CA GLY A 10 -38.82 21.00 -70.27
C GLY A 10 -38.89 20.80 -68.76
N TRP A 11 -37.74 20.54 -68.14
CA TRP A 11 -37.60 20.53 -66.69
C TRP A 11 -37.63 22.00 -66.25
N TYR A 12 -38.75 22.45 -65.67
CA TYR A 12 -38.81 23.75 -65.02
C TYR A 12 -37.86 23.75 -63.82
N GLN A 13 -36.72 24.43 -63.95
CA GLN A 13 -35.91 24.78 -62.79
C GLN A 13 -36.70 25.78 -61.94
N ARG A 14 -37.33 25.30 -60.87
CA ARG A 14 -37.91 26.15 -59.83
C ARG A 14 -36.76 26.77 -59.04
N GLY A 15 -36.60 28.08 -59.14
CA GLY A 15 -35.69 28.84 -58.28
C GLY A 15 -36.18 28.85 -56.84
N VAL A 16 -35.25 28.84 -55.88
CA VAL A 16 -35.53 28.97 -54.44
C VAL A 16 -35.98 30.40 -54.15
N THR A 17 -37.03 30.58 -53.36
CA THR A 17 -37.47 31.92 -52.96
C THR A 17 -36.58 32.48 -51.84
N LEU A 18 -36.43 33.80 -51.77
CA LEU A 18 -35.64 34.45 -50.70
C LEU A 18 -36.16 34.08 -49.30
N VAL A 19 -37.48 33.92 -49.15
CA VAL A 19 -38.10 33.49 -47.88
C VAL A 19 -37.73 32.05 -47.54
N GLU A 20 -37.73 31.14 -48.51
CA GLU A 20 -37.33 29.74 -48.32
C GLU A 20 -35.87 29.62 -47.89
N LEU A 21 -34.97 30.41 -48.50
CA LEU A 21 -33.56 30.46 -48.11
C LEU A 21 -33.38 30.95 -46.65
N ILE A 22 -34.13 31.99 -46.23
CA ILE A 22 -34.08 32.51 -44.86
C ILE A 22 -34.55 31.46 -43.85
N VAL A 23 -35.68 30.80 -44.12
CA VAL A 23 -36.22 29.76 -43.23
C VAL A 23 -35.24 28.61 -43.09
N VAL A 24 -34.59 28.17 -44.17
CA VAL A 24 -33.57 27.12 -44.12
C VAL A 24 -32.37 27.54 -43.27
N MET A 25 -31.85 28.76 -43.44
CA MET A 25 -30.74 29.26 -42.62
C MET A 25 -31.09 29.32 -41.13
N LEU A 26 -32.32 29.76 -40.79
CA LEU A 26 -32.80 29.78 -39.41
C LEU A 26 -32.89 28.37 -38.81
N LEU A 27 -33.46 27.42 -39.55
CA LEU A 27 -33.58 26.03 -39.09
C LEU A 27 -32.21 25.37 -38.91
N LEU A 28 -31.28 25.59 -39.84
CA LEU A 28 -29.90 25.10 -39.72
C LEU A 28 -29.18 25.71 -38.50
N GLY A 29 -29.40 27.00 -38.23
CA GLY A 29 -28.84 27.66 -37.05
C GLY A 29 -29.31 27.02 -35.74
N ILE A 30 -30.61 26.79 -35.60
CA ILE A 30 -31.20 26.16 -34.40
C ILE A 30 -30.67 24.73 -34.22
N LEU A 31 -30.62 23.94 -35.30
CA LEU A 31 -30.11 22.56 -35.27
C LEU A 31 -28.62 22.51 -34.94
N ALA A 32 -27.81 23.40 -35.51
CA ALA A 32 -26.38 23.47 -35.25
C ALA A 32 -26.08 23.77 -33.77
N VAL A 33 -26.82 24.71 -33.17
CA VAL A 33 -26.69 25.02 -31.73
C VAL A 33 -27.08 23.83 -30.87
N GLY A 34 -28.22 23.18 -31.17
CA GLY A 34 -28.67 21.99 -30.45
C GLY A 34 -27.68 20.83 -30.50
N LEU A 35 -27.17 20.51 -31.70
CA LEU A 35 -26.17 19.45 -31.89
C LEU A 35 -24.86 19.76 -31.17
N THR A 36 -24.40 21.00 -31.22
CA THR A 36 -23.16 21.41 -30.54
C THR A 36 -23.27 21.27 -29.02
N SER A 37 -24.42 21.66 -28.45
CA SER A 37 -24.69 21.48 -27.01
C SER A 37 -24.69 20.01 -26.62
N TYR A 38 -25.37 19.16 -27.40
CA TYR A 38 -25.42 17.72 -27.16
C TYR A 38 -24.04 17.06 -27.24
N LEU A 39 -23.23 17.40 -28.25
CA LEU A 39 -21.87 16.89 -28.39
C LEU A 39 -20.98 17.32 -27.23
N ARG A 40 -21.12 18.57 -26.73
CA ARG A 40 -20.38 19.05 -25.56
C ARG A 40 -20.73 18.24 -24.31
N LEU A 41 -22.03 18.00 -24.07
CA LEU A 41 -22.48 17.18 -22.94
C LEU A 41 -21.95 15.75 -23.05
N GLY A 42 -22.04 15.13 -24.23
CA GLY A 42 -21.52 13.79 -24.48
C GLY A 42 -20.01 13.69 -24.25
N ALA A 43 -19.23 14.65 -24.75
CA ALA A 43 -17.80 14.72 -24.51
C ALA A 43 -17.46 14.90 -23.03
N GLY A 44 -18.20 15.77 -22.31
CA GLY A 44 -18.03 15.98 -20.87
C GLY A 44 -18.25 14.70 -20.07
N MET A 45 -19.37 14.00 -20.30
CA MET A 45 -19.67 12.73 -19.62
C MET A 45 -18.59 11.67 -19.86
N TYR A 46 -18.05 11.59 -21.08
CA TYR A 46 -16.97 10.65 -21.40
C TYR A 46 -15.68 10.98 -20.64
N MET A 47 -15.30 12.26 -20.56
CA MET A 47 -14.12 12.70 -19.81
C MET A 47 -14.27 12.42 -18.31
N ASP A 48 -15.45 12.72 -17.74
CA ASP A 48 -15.75 12.47 -16.32
C ASP A 48 -15.70 10.98 -15.99
N ALA A 49 -16.30 10.15 -16.85
CA ALA A 49 -16.27 8.69 -16.68
C ALA A 49 -14.84 8.14 -16.68
N ASN A 50 -13.98 8.61 -17.59
CA ASN A 50 -12.58 8.21 -17.63
C ASN A 50 -11.80 8.67 -16.39
N ALA A 51 -12.03 9.90 -15.91
CA ALA A 51 -11.38 10.43 -14.72
C ALA A 51 -11.73 9.59 -13.47
N ILE A 52 -13.00 9.24 -13.30
CA ILE A 52 -13.47 8.39 -12.20
C ILE A 52 -12.86 6.98 -12.32
N GLN A 53 -12.85 6.40 -13.52
CA GLN A 53 -12.26 5.08 -13.75
C GLN A 53 -10.76 5.07 -13.43
N GLN A 54 -10.02 6.10 -13.80
CA GLN A 54 -8.60 6.22 -13.49
C GLN A 54 -8.35 6.26 -11.99
N VAL A 55 -9.08 7.10 -11.25
CA VAL A 55 -8.96 7.20 -9.78
C VAL A 55 -9.32 5.88 -9.11
N LEU A 56 -10.40 5.22 -9.57
CA LEU A 56 -10.84 3.93 -9.04
C LEU A 56 -9.81 2.81 -9.28
N GLN A 57 -9.19 2.75 -10.47
CA GLN A 57 -8.17 1.76 -10.77
C GLN A 57 -6.91 1.98 -9.94
N GLN A 58 -6.45 3.23 -9.84
CA GLN A 58 -5.30 3.60 -9.03
C GLN A 58 -5.52 3.31 -7.55
N SER A 59 -6.69 3.67 -7.00
CA SER A 59 -7.01 3.42 -5.59
C SER A 59 -7.07 1.93 -5.27
N ARG A 60 -7.67 1.11 -6.14
CA ARG A 60 -7.70 -0.35 -6.00
C ARG A 60 -6.30 -0.95 -6.06
N PHE A 61 -5.47 -0.52 -7.00
CA PHE A 61 -4.10 -0.99 -7.10
C PHE A 61 -3.29 -0.65 -5.84
N ALA A 62 -3.39 0.59 -5.37
CA ALA A 62 -2.74 1.02 -4.14
C ALA A 62 -3.25 0.19 -2.95
N LEU A 63 -4.56 -0.03 -2.84
CA LEU A 63 -5.17 -0.78 -1.75
C LEU A 63 -4.65 -2.22 -1.73
N GLU A 64 -4.72 -2.92 -2.86
CA GLU A 64 -4.24 -4.30 -2.98
C GLU A 64 -2.75 -4.42 -2.67
N ARG A 65 -1.95 -3.45 -3.09
CA ARG A 65 -0.52 -3.41 -2.76
C ARG A 65 -0.29 -3.24 -1.25
N VAL A 66 -0.94 -2.25 -0.63
CA VAL A 66 -0.81 -2.01 0.81
C VAL A 66 -1.27 -3.22 1.62
N VAL A 67 -2.42 -3.81 1.26
CA VAL A 67 -2.97 -5.00 1.92
C VAL A 67 -1.99 -6.17 1.81
N ARG A 68 -1.41 -6.41 0.64
CA ARG A 68 -0.44 -7.49 0.44
C ARG A 68 0.81 -7.30 1.27
N GLU A 69 1.36 -6.09 1.31
CA GLU A 69 2.58 -5.81 2.09
C GLU A 69 2.31 -5.91 3.60
N VAL A 70 1.20 -5.38 4.10
CA VAL A 70 0.84 -5.46 5.53
C VAL A 70 0.51 -6.88 5.97
N ARG A 71 -0.12 -7.71 5.12
CA ARG A 71 -0.36 -9.13 5.44
C ARG A 71 0.93 -9.92 5.61
N ALA A 72 2.02 -9.49 4.98
CA ALA A 72 3.34 -10.05 5.13
C ALA A 72 4.16 -9.37 6.23
N ALA A 73 3.54 -8.66 7.18
CA ALA A 73 4.23 -8.07 8.32
C ALA A 73 4.56 -9.13 9.39
N VAL A 74 5.68 -8.93 10.10
CA VAL A 74 5.99 -9.67 11.32
C VAL A 74 4.89 -9.40 12.37
N PRO A 75 4.37 -10.44 13.04
CA PRO A 75 3.39 -10.27 14.11
C PRO A 75 3.87 -9.27 15.17
N GLY A 76 2.98 -8.36 15.59
CA GLY A 76 3.31 -7.32 16.56
C GLY A 76 4.13 -6.15 16.01
N SER A 77 4.55 -6.13 14.73
CA SER A 77 5.34 -5.02 14.18
C SER A 77 4.51 -3.81 13.73
N VAL A 78 3.21 -3.97 13.51
CA VAL A 78 2.40 -2.89 12.94
C VAL A 78 2.17 -1.79 13.98
N ARG A 79 2.46 -0.55 13.61
CA ARG A 79 2.15 0.65 14.38
C ARG A 79 1.66 1.78 13.48
N VAL A 80 0.79 2.62 14.01
CA VAL A 80 0.23 3.77 13.29
C VAL A 80 0.53 5.02 14.08
N SER A 81 0.90 6.08 13.37
CA SER A 81 1.02 7.42 13.94
C SER A 81 0.52 8.46 12.95
N ALA A 82 0.09 9.61 13.46
CA ALA A 82 -0.39 10.73 12.66
C ALA A 82 0.00 12.05 13.32
N ASN A 83 0.12 13.11 12.52
CA ASN A 83 0.25 14.46 13.03
C ASN A 83 -1.10 15.02 13.53
N ALA A 84 -1.07 16.15 14.23
CA ALA A 84 -2.25 16.69 14.93
C ALA A 84 -3.42 17.07 14.01
N ASP A 85 -3.13 17.50 12.79
CA ASP A 85 -4.10 17.86 11.75
C ASP A 85 -4.41 16.68 10.80
N ASN A 86 -3.79 15.52 11.03
CA ASN A 86 -3.93 14.29 10.26
C ASN A 86 -3.56 14.44 8.77
N SER A 87 -2.91 15.54 8.39
CA SER A 87 -2.39 15.78 7.03
C SER A 87 -1.23 14.84 6.67
N VAL A 88 -0.57 14.30 7.70
CA VAL A 88 0.39 13.20 7.61
C VAL A 88 -0.04 12.07 8.55
N SER A 89 -0.32 10.90 7.98
CA SER A 89 -0.65 9.69 8.73
C SER A 89 0.13 8.53 8.14
N CYS A 90 0.82 7.76 8.96
CA CYS A 90 1.70 6.67 8.55
C CYS A 90 1.34 5.37 9.27
N VAL A 91 1.19 4.29 8.51
CA VAL A 91 1.30 2.93 9.04
C VAL A 91 2.70 2.40 8.78
N GLU A 92 3.35 1.92 9.82
CA GLU A 92 4.67 1.31 9.75
C GLU A 92 4.61 -0.15 10.18
N PHE A 93 5.36 -1.01 9.50
CA PHE A 93 5.48 -2.42 9.82
C PHE A 93 6.84 -2.94 9.37
N ALA A 94 7.26 -4.08 9.93
CA ALA A 94 8.47 -4.77 9.52
C ALA A 94 8.08 -5.98 8.65
N PRO A 95 8.48 -6.03 7.36
CA PRO A 95 8.16 -7.17 6.50
C PRO A 95 8.79 -8.46 7.00
N LEU A 96 8.07 -9.58 6.89
CA LEU A 96 8.53 -10.90 7.25
C LEU A 96 9.43 -11.47 6.15
N ALA A 97 10.72 -11.59 6.44
CA ALA A 97 11.66 -12.26 5.54
C ALA A 97 11.61 -13.79 5.70
N LEU A 98 11.60 -14.26 6.95
CA LEU A 98 11.54 -15.67 7.29
C LEU A 98 10.91 -15.87 8.68
N SER A 99 10.26 -17.00 8.89
CA SER A 99 9.91 -17.48 10.22
C SER A 99 10.31 -18.95 10.37
N GLY A 100 10.53 -19.39 11.59
CA GLY A 100 10.89 -20.78 11.85
C GLY A 100 10.87 -21.10 13.33
N ILE A 101 11.44 -22.25 13.68
CA ILE A 101 11.58 -22.71 15.06
C ILE A 101 13.05 -22.60 15.47
N TYR A 102 13.30 -22.09 16.67
CA TYR A 102 14.63 -22.10 17.25
C TYR A 102 14.85 -23.34 18.14
N ARG A 103 16.08 -23.85 18.13
CA ARG A 103 16.56 -24.92 19.01
C ARG A 103 17.23 -24.34 20.25
N ASP A 104 18.07 -23.32 20.04
CA ASP A 104 18.93 -22.72 21.05
C ASP A 104 18.71 -21.20 21.06
N LEU A 105 18.24 -20.65 22.18
CA LEU A 105 18.05 -19.21 22.38
C LEU A 105 18.97 -18.71 23.49
N PRO A 106 19.77 -17.64 23.28
CA PRO A 106 20.54 -17.02 24.36
C PRO A 106 19.61 -16.21 25.26
N LEU A 107 19.04 -16.89 26.26
CA LEU A 107 18.24 -16.28 27.30
C LEU A 107 19.10 -15.59 28.35
N PHE A 108 18.70 -14.39 28.79
CA PHE A 108 19.35 -13.71 29.90
C PHE A 108 19.45 -14.65 31.13
N PRO A 109 20.64 -14.81 31.75
CA PRO A 109 21.86 -14.00 31.60
C PRO A 109 22.87 -14.47 30.53
N ASP A 110 22.58 -15.50 29.73
CA ASP A 110 23.43 -15.91 28.61
C ASP A 110 23.56 -14.76 27.59
N ARG A 111 24.80 -14.47 27.18
CA ARG A 111 25.16 -13.41 26.22
C ARG A 111 25.80 -13.96 24.97
N ARG A 112 25.58 -15.24 24.69
CA ARG A 112 25.97 -15.86 23.43
C ARG A 112 25.37 -15.09 22.25
N ASN A 113 26.19 -14.89 21.24
CA ASN A 113 25.90 -14.05 20.08
C ASN A 113 25.33 -14.82 18.89
N TRP A 114 24.66 -15.94 19.12
CA TRP A 114 24.01 -16.71 18.06
C TRP A 114 22.75 -17.40 18.57
N ILE A 115 21.80 -17.60 17.67
CA ILE A 115 20.60 -18.41 17.88
C ILE A 115 20.65 -19.62 16.94
N GLY A 116 20.38 -20.80 17.48
CA GLY A 116 20.30 -22.04 16.71
C GLY A 116 18.89 -22.17 16.16
N VAL A 117 18.75 -22.29 14.84
CA VAL A 117 17.46 -22.32 14.15
C VAL A 117 17.31 -23.56 13.30
N THR A 118 16.07 -23.98 13.11
CA THR A 118 15.68 -25.01 12.15
C THR A 118 14.79 -24.38 11.08
N SER A 119 15.14 -24.60 9.82
CA SER A 119 14.39 -24.12 8.66
C SER A 119 14.19 -25.25 7.67
N LEU A 120 12.99 -25.31 7.07
CA LEU A 120 12.69 -26.25 5.99
C LEU A 120 13.25 -25.78 4.63
N ASN A 121 13.61 -24.51 4.52
CA ASN A 121 14.28 -23.97 3.34
C ASN A 121 15.78 -23.92 3.65
N THR A 122 16.62 -24.65 2.92
CA THR A 122 18.06 -24.82 3.20
C THR A 122 18.97 -23.90 2.37
N GLY A 123 18.40 -23.02 1.53
CA GLY A 123 19.15 -22.08 0.69
C GLY A 123 19.09 -20.62 1.15
N TRP A 124 18.54 -20.36 2.34
CA TRP A 124 18.41 -19.00 2.85
C TRP A 124 19.65 -18.58 3.64
N ALA A 125 19.91 -17.27 3.67
CA ALA A 125 20.87 -16.67 4.59
C ALA A 125 20.26 -15.40 5.20
N ALA A 126 20.39 -15.24 6.51
CA ALA A 126 20.01 -14.00 7.17
C ALA A 126 20.93 -12.86 6.68
N GLN A 127 20.35 -11.71 6.37
CA GLN A 127 21.07 -10.56 5.83
C GLN A 127 21.41 -9.57 6.94
N PRO A 128 22.59 -8.92 6.87
CA PRO A 128 22.93 -7.84 7.79
C PRO A 128 21.86 -6.73 7.72
N GLY A 129 21.46 -6.19 8.88
CA GLY A 129 20.41 -5.19 8.98
C GLY A 129 19.00 -5.76 9.10
N GLN A 130 18.80 -7.07 9.01
CA GLN A 130 17.56 -7.70 9.46
C GLN A 130 17.46 -7.72 10.99
N ARG A 131 16.23 -7.74 11.50
CA ARG A 131 15.93 -7.83 12.93
C ARG A 131 15.38 -9.22 13.23
N LEU A 132 16.08 -9.98 14.05
CA LEU A 132 15.58 -11.24 14.58
C LEU A 132 14.76 -10.95 15.82
N THR A 133 13.53 -11.45 15.88
CA THR A 133 12.61 -11.24 17.00
C THR A 133 12.04 -12.56 17.49
N VAL A 134 11.83 -12.64 18.81
CA VAL A 134 11.23 -13.78 19.49
C VAL A 134 10.15 -13.25 20.42
N TYR A 135 8.95 -13.82 20.30
CA TYR A 135 7.82 -13.51 21.18
C TYR A 135 7.45 -12.01 21.23
N ALA A 136 7.41 -11.35 20.07
CA ALA A 136 7.00 -9.96 19.96
C ALA A 136 5.47 -9.82 20.00
N THR A 137 4.96 -9.34 21.13
CA THR A 137 3.52 -9.01 21.30
C THR A 137 3.17 -7.54 21.05
N ASP A 138 4.17 -6.68 20.88
CA ASP A 138 4.03 -5.23 20.72
C ASP A 138 5.13 -4.70 19.80
N ALA A 139 4.89 -3.56 19.14
CA ALA A 139 5.85 -2.96 18.22
C ALA A 139 7.17 -2.60 18.91
N SER A 140 7.13 -2.13 20.17
CA SER A 140 8.33 -1.80 20.93
C SER A 140 9.30 -2.98 21.06
N HIS A 141 8.79 -4.22 21.14
CA HIS A 141 9.61 -5.43 21.20
C HIS A 141 10.46 -5.64 19.94
N ILE A 142 10.05 -5.08 18.80
CA ILE A 142 10.72 -5.19 17.51
C ILE A 142 11.59 -3.98 17.23
N TYR A 143 11.06 -2.77 17.44
CA TYR A 143 11.76 -1.52 17.11
C TYR A 143 12.79 -1.10 18.16
N ALA A 144 12.61 -1.49 19.42
CA ALA A 144 13.50 -1.10 20.52
C ALA A 144 14.25 -2.32 21.07
N LEU A 145 15.56 -2.37 20.81
CA LEU A 145 16.41 -3.48 21.27
C LEU A 145 16.44 -3.63 22.78
N ASN A 146 16.23 -2.54 23.52
CA ASN A 146 16.26 -2.54 24.98
C ASN A 146 15.11 -3.33 25.64
N GLN A 147 14.12 -3.77 24.86
CA GLN A 147 13.06 -4.66 25.35
C GLN A 147 13.51 -6.11 25.49
N GLY A 148 14.71 -6.48 24.99
CA GLY A 148 15.24 -7.85 25.14
C GLY A 148 14.40 -8.91 24.44
N ARG A 149 13.72 -8.57 23.35
CA ARG A 149 12.92 -9.51 22.54
C ARG A 149 13.33 -9.55 21.07
N SER A 150 14.29 -8.71 20.70
CA SER A 150 14.86 -8.69 19.36
C SER A 150 16.34 -8.36 19.40
N ALA A 151 17.06 -8.81 18.38
CA ALA A 151 18.48 -8.56 18.16
C ALA A 151 18.74 -8.30 16.67
N ASP A 152 19.76 -7.49 16.36
CA ASP A 152 20.19 -7.28 14.98
C ASP A 152 20.96 -8.51 14.49
N VAL A 153 20.73 -8.89 13.23
CA VAL A 153 21.56 -9.91 12.57
C VAL A 153 22.95 -9.35 12.30
N ALA A 154 23.98 -10.12 12.66
CA ALA A 154 25.37 -9.72 12.48
C ALA A 154 25.77 -9.63 11.01
N ALA A 155 26.85 -8.89 10.72
CA ALA A 155 27.36 -8.73 9.36
C ALA A 155 28.13 -9.96 8.82
N VAL A 156 28.41 -10.96 9.67
CA VAL A 156 29.35 -12.03 9.40
C VAL A 156 28.75 -13.38 9.82
N GLN A 157 28.97 -14.43 9.01
CA GLN A 157 28.57 -15.82 9.28
C GLN A 157 27.08 -15.96 9.63
N ASN A 158 26.22 -15.74 8.64
CA ASN A 158 24.78 -15.86 8.82
C ASN A 158 24.26 -17.15 8.23
N ALA A 159 23.62 -17.95 9.09
CA ALA A 159 23.04 -19.25 8.76
C ALA A 159 24.00 -20.26 8.10
N PRO A 160 25.29 -20.39 8.52
CA PRO A 160 26.04 -21.58 8.13
C PRO A 160 25.34 -22.83 8.71
N ASP A 161 25.42 -23.92 7.95
CA ASP A 161 25.17 -25.27 8.48
C ASP A 161 25.97 -25.43 9.78
N ASP A 162 25.30 -25.88 10.84
CA ASP A 162 25.93 -26.05 12.14
C ASP A 162 26.79 -27.31 12.22
N ALA A 163 26.90 -28.04 11.10
CA ALA A 163 27.71 -29.23 10.88
C ALA A 163 27.33 -30.38 11.83
N ASP A 164 26.07 -30.42 12.27
CA ASP A 164 25.52 -31.51 13.09
C ASP A 164 25.06 -32.72 12.25
N GLY A 165 25.25 -32.64 10.92
CA GLY A 165 24.83 -33.66 9.96
C GLY A 165 23.42 -33.48 9.42
N ASN A 166 22.72 -32.39 9.79
CA ASN A 166 21.40 -32.03 9.28
C ASN A 166 21.44 -30.70 8.51
N ALA A 167 21.19 -30.74 7.20
CA ALA A 167 21.18 -29.54 6.36
C ALA A 167 20.08 -28.50 6.71
N HIS A 168 19.17 -28.80 7.64
CA HIS A 168 18.06 -27.93 8.05
C HIS A 168 18.35 -27.15 9.34
N THR A 169 19.50 -27.37 9.97
CA THR A 169 19.94 -26.65 11.17
C THR A 169 21.01 -25.63 10.80
N SER A 170 20.87 -24.44 11.36
CA SER A 170 21.79 -23.34 11.08
C SER A 170 21.92 -22.43 12.29
N ARG A 171 23.01 -21.65 12.33
CA ARG A 171 23.21 -20.63 13.37
C ARG A 171 23.06 -19.24 12.80
N VAL A 172 22.17 -18.43 13.35
CA VAL A 172 22.09 -17.00 13.00
C VAL A 172 22.93 -16.22 14.00
N SER A 173 23.96 -15.54 13.50
CA SER A 173 24.82 -14.68 14.30
C SER A 173 24.12 -13.35 14.61
N LEU A 174 24.26 -12.88 15.84
CA LEU A 174 23.59 -11.71 16.39
C LEU A 174 24.60 -10.63 16.74
N ALA A 175 24.30 -9.38 16.38
CA ALA A 175 25.07 -8.21 16.77
C ALA A 175 24.54 -7.60 18.07
N ASN A 176 25.36 -6.77 18.72
CA ASN A 176 24.99 -5.92 19.85
C ASN A 176 24.49 -6.65 21.14
N ILE A 177 24.69 -7.96 21.26
CA ILE A 177 24.26 -8.77 22.43
C ILE A 177 24.98 -8.35 23.73
N GLY A 178 26.23 -7.89 23.65
CA GLY A 178 27.06 -7.55 24.81
C GLY A 178 26.69 -6.24 25.53
N ALA A 179 25.94 -5.35 24.88
CA ALA A 179 25.54 -4.06 25.45
C ALA A 179 24.24 -4.18 26.27
N LEU A 180 24.30 -4.95 27.37
CA LEU A 180 23.37 -5.05 28.52
C LEU A 180 21.83 -5.11 28.31
N GLN A 181 21.30 -5.07 27.09
CA GLN A 181 19.84 -4.98 26.88
C GLN A 181 19.32 -5.76 25.66
N ALA A 182 20.15 -6.47 24.91
CA ALA A 182 19.76 -7.22 23.71
C ALA A 182 19.73 -8.76 23.90
N SER A 183 19.93 -9.26 25.11
CA SER A 183 19.68 -10.68 25.42
C SER A 183 18.19 -10.97 25.47
N PHE A 184 17.76 -12.14 25.00
CA PHE A 184 16.35 -12.50 25.04
C PHE A 184 15.89 -12.70 26.48
N VAL A 185 14.84 -11.99 26.91
CA VAL A 185 14.31 -12.07 28.29
C VAL A 185 13.09 -12.99 28.40
N THR A 186 12.56 -13.46 27.28
CA THR A 186 11.36 -14.32 27.26
C THR A 186 11.43 -15.27 26.07
N GLU A 187 11.05 -16.53 26.29
CA GLU A 187 10.91 -17.53 25.24
C GLU A 187 9.55 -17.44 24.54
N SER A 188 9.51 -17.86 23.28
CA SER A 188 8.23 -18.15 22.61
C SER A 188 7.71 -19.50 23.11
N PRO A 189 6.44 -19.61 23.55
CA PRO A 189 5.84 -20.88 23.98
C PRO A 189 5.91 -21.99 22.93
N GLN A 190 6.00 -21.62 21.65
CA GLN A 190 6.12 -22.55 20.52
C GLN A 190 7.51 -22.53 19.88
N ARG A 191 8.50 -21.94 20.57
CA ARG A 191 9.89 -21.75 20.12
C ARG A 191 10.00 -21.10 18.74
N ARG A 192 9.12 -20.15 18.43
CA ARG A 192 9.11 -19.45 17.14
C ARG A 192 10.08 -18.27 17.14
N PHE A 193 10.69 -18.04 16.00
CA PHE A 193 11.40 -16.80 15.70
C PHE A 193 10.89 -16.20 14.40
N TYR A 194 11.02 -14.88 14.27
CA TYR A 194 10.72 -14.13 13.07
C TYR A 194 11.94 -13.30 12.68
N LEU A 195 12.26 -13.32 11.39
CA LEU A 195 13.30 -12.51 10.79
C LEU A 195 12.62 -11.40 10.00
N ALA A 196 12.79 -10.18 10.47
CA ALA A 196 12.17 -8.99 9.90
C ALA A 196 13.15 -8.26 8.99
N ASP A 197 12.69 -7.90 7.80
CA ASP A 197 13.39 -6.96 6.93
C ASP A 197 13.29 -5.52 7.47
N GLN A 198 14.03 -4.62 6.81
CA GLN A 198 13.99 -3.19 7.09
C GLN A 198 12.54 -2.66 7.10
N PRO A 199 12.16 -1.81 8.07
CA PRO A 199 10.80 -1.30 8.18
C PRO A 199 10.32 -0.56 6.93
N VAL A 200 9.04 -0.71 6.65
CA VAL A 200 8.33 -0.02 5.57
C VAL A 200 7.27 0.87 6.19
N SER A 201 7.24 2.14 5.77
CA SER A 201 6.23 3.10 6.20
C SER A 201 5.38 3.48 5.01
N ILE A 202 4.06 3.36 5.13
CA ILE A 202 3.10 3.82 4.13
C ILE A 202 2.41 5.03 4.72
N CYS A 203 2.65 6.19 4.12
CA CYS A 203 2.17 7.45 4.64
C CYS A 203 1.26 8.15 3.64
N ARG A 204 0.13 8.65 4.14
CA ARG A 204 -0.60 9.75 3.51
C ARG A 204 0.15 11.04 3.83
N VAL A 205 0.54 11.80 2.81
CA VAL A 205 1.19 13.11 2.91
C VAL A 205 0.40 14.08 2.04
N GLY A 206 -0.45 14.90 2.66
CA GLY A 206 -1.38 15.75 1.92
C GLY A 206 -2.38 14.93 1.09
N ALA A 207 -2.36 15.11 -0.24
CA ALA A 207 -3.24 14.37 -1.16
C ALA A 207 -2.58 13.11 -1.75
N GLU A 208 -1.37 12.76 -1.31
CA GLU A 208 -0.59 11.66 -1.86
C GLU A 208 -0.44 10.53 -0.84
N LEU A 209 -0.40 9.29 -1.33
CA LEU A 209 0.00 8.11 -0.59
C LEU A 209 1.36 7.67 -1.07
N ARG A 210 2.32 7.58 -0.16
CA ARG A 210 3.71 7.26 -0.45
C ARG A 210 4.22 6.11 0.41
N ARG A 211 5.09 5.29 -0.18
CA ARG A 211 5.79 4.18 0.48
C ARG A 211 7.25 4.55 0.71
N TYR A 212 7.69 4.45 1.95
CA TYR A 212 9.04 4.75 2.41
C TYR A 212 9.71 3.46 2.90
N SER A 213 10.99 3.29 2.59
CA SER A 213 11.80 2.15 3.02
C SER A 213 13.26 2.58 3.19
N ASN A 214 14.10 1.68 3.70
CA ASN A 214 15.55 1.90 3.88
C ASN A 214 15.92 3.03 4.86
N TYR A 215 15.11 3.27 5.89
CA TYR A 215 15.38 4.24 6.96
C TYR A 215 15.75 3.61 8.31
N GLY A 216 15.86 2.28 8.38
CA GLY A 216 16.26 1.58 9.62
C GLY A 216 15.13 1.37 10.62
N PHE A 217 15.46 0.62 11.68
CA PHE A 217 14.61 0.49 12.86
C PHE A 217 14.81 1.70 13.78
N LEU A 218 13.76 2.52 13.91
CA LEU A 218 13.74 3.67 14.81
C LEU A 218 12.76 3.42 15.95
N VAL A 219 13.15 3.77 17.19
CA VAL A 219 12.28 3.59 18.36
C VAL A 219 11.03 4.46 18.25
N ALA A 220 11.21 5.74 17.94
CA ALA A 220 10.11 6.64 17.60
C ALA A 220 9.73 6.47 16.12
N GLN A 221 8.43 6.30 15.84
CA GLN A 221 7.95 6.17 14.47
C GLN A 221 8.14 7.50 13.72
N PRO A 222 8.87 7.53 12.61
CA PRO A 222 9.03 8.72 11.77
C PRO A 222 7.73 9.09 11.02
N LEU A 223 7.48 10.39 10.83
CA LEU A 223 6.24 10.94 10.26
C LEU A 223 6.48 12.15 9.32
N PRO A 224 6.60 11.94 8.00
CA PRO A 224 7.04 10.69 7.37
C PRO A 224 8.56 10.49 7.57
N PRO A 225 9.12 9.32 7.22
CA PRO A 225 10.57 9.13 7.11
C PRO A 225 11.27 10.21 6.26
N LEU A 226 12.44 10.68 6.70
CA LEU A 226 13.30 11.63 5.98
C LEU A 226 14.09 10.96 4.84
N VAL A 227 13.40 10.16 4.03
CA VAL A 227 13.94 9.48 2.84
C VAL A 227 12.98 9.67 1.67
N SER A 228 13.45 9.39 0.45
CA SER A 228 12.57 9.46 -0.72
C SER A 228 11.49 8.37 -0.66
N GLY A 229 10.23 8.75 -0.83
CA GLY A 229 9.10 7.84 -0.86
C GLY A 229 8.58 7.60 -2.29
N GLU A 230 8.25 6.35 -2.60
CA GLU A 230 7.60 5.92 -3.84
C GLU A 230 6.13 6.35 -3.83
N LEU A 231 5.64 6.98 -4.90
CA LEU A 231 4.23 7.37 -5.02
C LEU A 231 3.36 6.16 -5.34
N LEU A 232 2.36 5.89 -4.49
CA LEU A 232 1.39 4.82 -4.68
C LEU A 232 0.08 5.31 -5.27
N ALA A 233 -0.40 6.47 -4.79
CA ALA A 233 -1.64 7.07 -5.24
C ALA A 233 -1.67 8.57 -4.95
N VAL A 234 -2.53 9.28 -5.68
CA VAL A 234 -2.85 10.70 -5.54
C VAL A 234 -4.36 10.88 -5.39
N GLY A 235 -4.78 12.08 -4.97
CA GLY A 235 -6.18 12.44 -4.86
C GLY A 235 -6.83 12.05 -3.53
N PHE A 236 -6.04 11.80 -2.48
CA PHE A 236 -6.56 11.60 -1.12
C PHE A 236 -7.27 12.87 -0.63
N SER A 237 -8.52 12.69 -0.17
CA SER A 237 -9.40 13.78 0.28
C SER A 237 -9.95 13.58 1.70
N ASN A 238 -9.37 12.66 2.48
CA ASN A 238 -9.74 12.47 3.88
C ASN A 238 -9.65 13.78 4.66
N GLY A 239 -10.73 14.09 5.38
CA GLY A 239 -10.79 15.25 6.27
C GLY A 239 -9.83 15.15 7.46
N SER A 240 -9.58 16.26 8.15
CA SER A 240 -8.70 16.28 9.34
C SER A 240 -9.23 15.41 10.49
N SER A 241 -10.55 15.24 10.60
CA SER A 241 -11.20 14.36 11.59
C SER A 241 -11.32 12.90 11.15
N GLU A 242 -10.96 12.57 9.91
CA GLU A 242 -11.09 11.22 9.36
C GLU A 242 -9.74 10.50 9.37
N ALA A 243 -9.57 9.54 10.28
CA ALA A 243 -8.35 8.73 10.32
C ALA A 243 -8.13 7.98 8.99
N VAL A 244 -6.93 8.05 8.42
CA VAL A 244 -6.59 7.29 7.19
C VAL A 244 -6.26 5.84 7.51
N PHE A 245 -5.55 5.66 8.63
CA PHE A 245 -5.16 4.37 9.18
C PHE A 245 -5.64 4.29 10.63
N SER A 246 -6.20 3.15 11.01
CA SER A 246 -6.51 2.85 12.41
C SER A 246 -6.04 1.45 12.74
N TYR A 247 -5.16 1.32 13.73
CA TYR A 247 -4.64 0.04 14.15
C TYR A 247 -5.23 -0.35 15.49
N SER A 248 -5.75 -1.56 15.54
CA SER A 248 -6.12 -2.22 16.78
C SER A 248 -5.19 -3.39 17.03
N GLY A 249 -4.38 -3.27 18.08
CA GLY A 249 -3.41 -4.27 18.49
C GLY A 249 -4.02 -5.65 18.75
N ALA A 250 -3.16 -6.67 18.68
CA ALA A 250 -3.58 -8.02 18.97
C ALA A 250 -3.85 -8.22 20.47
N SER A 251 -4.74 -9.14 20.80
CA SER A 251 -4.97 -9.60 22.16
C SER A 251 -4.92 -11.13 22.21
N LEU A 252 -4.90 -11.73 23.41
CA LEU A 252 -4.87 -13.19 23.57
C LEU A 252 -5.95 -13.93 22.77
N ASN A 253 -7.11 -13.29 22.58
CA ASN A 253 -8.27 -13.89 21.90
C ASN A 253 -8.59 -13.25 20.53
N ARG A 254 -7.77 -12.31 20.04
CA ARG A 254 -8.05 -11.59 18.78
C ARG A 254 -6.80 -11.28 17.98
N SER A 255 -6.86 -11.54 16.68
CA SER A 255 -5.89 -11.04 15.71
C SER A 255 -5.83 -9.50 15.71
N ALA A 256 -4.66 -8.97 15.36
CA ALA A 256 -4.53 -7.54 15.10
C ALA A 256 -5.29 -7.17 13.82
N ILE A 257 -5.84 -5.97 13.80
CA ILE A 257 -6.61 -5.45 12.65
C ILE A 257 -6.10 -4.05 12.33
N LEU A 258 -5.74 -3.84 11.05
CA LEU A 258 -5.51 -2.53 10.48
C LEU A 258 -6.70 -2.15 9.61
N HIS A 259 -7.37 -1.05 9.94
CA HIS A 259 -8.41 -0.45 9.12
C HIS A 259 -7.81 0.61 8.20
N LEU A 260 -8.18 0.55 6.93
CA LEU A 260 -7.83 1.49 5.89
C LEU A 260 -9.09 2.26 5.51
N PHE A 261 -9.16 3.55 5.85
CA PHE A 261 -10.28 4.43 5.51
C PHE A 261 -9.83 5.47 4.49
N TRP A 262 -9.92 5.12 3.21
CA TRP A 262 -9.40 5.98 2.15
C TRP A 262 -10.52 6.66 1.40
N ARG A 263 -10.41 7.99 1.27
CA ARG A 263 -11.31 8.80 0.48
C ARG A 263 -10.53 9.42 -0.68
N PHE A 264 -11.03 9.23 -1.90
CA PHE A 264 -10.45 9.82 -3.10
C PHE A 264 -11.44 10.75 -3.77
N SER A 265 -10.98 11.93 -4.19
CA SER A 265 -11.80 12.87 -4.96
C SER A 265 -11.29 12.94 -6.40
N PRO A 266 -12.12 12.63 -7.41
CA PRO A 266 -11.79 12.89 -8.81
C PRO A 266 -11.67 14.41 -9.02
N ALA A 267 -10.56 14.87 -9.59
CA ALA A 267 -10.29 16.30 -9.77
C ALA A 267 -11.35 17.04 -10.61
N VAL A 268 -12.18 16.32 -11.37
CA VAL A 268 -13.12 16.88 -12.36
C VAL A 268 -14.57 16.94 -11.82
N SER A 269 -14.93 16.11 -10.84
CA SER A 269 -16.31 16.01 -10.31
C SER A 269 -16.36 16.33 -8.81
N GLN A 270 -16.60 17.61 -8.49
CA GLN A 270 -16.81 18.02 -7.09
C GLN A 270 -18.01 17.26 -6.51
N GLY A 271 -17.80 16.58 -5.38
CA GLY A 271 -18.84 15.87 -4.64
C GLY A 271 -19.04 14.39 -4.97
N GLN A 272 -18.26 13.80 -5.90
CA GLN A 272 -18.26 12.36 -6.16
C GLN A 272 -17.04 11.66 -5.54
N ASP A 273 -16.96 11.67 -4.22
CA ASP A 273 -15.86 11.01 -3.53
C ASP A 273 -16.03 9.49 -3.52
N LEU A 274 -14.93 8.79 -3.76
CA LEU A 274 -14.84 7.33 -3.63
C LEU A 274 -14.34 6.99 -2.24
N PHE A 275 -15.14 6.25 -1.47
CA PHE A 275 -14.79 5.81 -0.13
C PHE A 275 -14.46 4.31 -0.10
N PHE A 276 -13.31 3.98 0.47
CA PHE A 276 -12.83 2.62 0.68
C PHE A 276 -12.67 2.38 2.18
N ASN A 277 -13.33 1.34 2.69
CA ASN A 277 -13.12 0.81 4.02
C ASN A 277 -12.67 -0.64 3.90
N HIS A 278 -11.45 -0.93 4.30
CA HIS A 278 -10.88 -2.26 4.22
C HIS A 278 -10.18 -2.66 5.51
N GLU A 279 -10.36 -3.92 5.91
CA GLU A 279 -9.76 -4.48 7.10
C GLU A 279 -8.67 -5.48 6.72
N VAL A 280 -7.47 -5.26 7.26
CA VAL A 280 -6.35 -6.18 7.11
C VAL A 280 -6.16 -6.91 8.43
N HIS A 281 -6.52 -8.19 8.44
CA HIS A 281 -6.22 -9.08 9.55
C HIS A 281 -4.75 -9.49 9.52
N ILE A 282 -4.05 -9.24 10.61
CA ILE A 282 -2.66 -9.63 10.80
C ILE A 282 -2.65 -10.78 11.82
N PRO A 283 -2.11 -11.97 11.45
CA PRO A 283 -2.07 -13.11 12.33
C PRO A 283 -1.37 -12.78 13.67
N ASN A 284 -2.03 -13.10 14.79
CA ASN A 284 -1.44 -12.98 16.12
C ASN A 284 -0.80 -14.31 16.53
N VAL A 285 0.41 -14.55 16.04
CA VAL A 285 1.21 -15.73 16.36
C VAL A 285 2.61 -15.28 16.79
N PRO A 286 2.79 -14.76 18.01
CA PRO A 286 4.09 -14.37 18.55
C PRO A 286 4.94 -15.56 19.02
#